data_AF-A0A8J4VJF6-F1
#
_entry.id   AF-A0A8J4VJF6-F1
#
_cell.length_a   1.000
_cell.length_b   1.000
_cell.length_c   1.000
_cell.angle_alpha   90.00
_cell.angle_beta   90.00
_cell.angle_gamma   90.00
#
_symmetry.space_group_name_H-M   'P 1'
#
loop_
_entity.id
_entity.type
_entity.pdbx_description
1 polymer ?
#
loop_
_entity_poly.entity_id
_entity_poly.type
_entity_poly.pdbx_seq_one_letter_code
_entity_poly.pdbx_strand_id
1 'polypeptide(L)'
;MWHGIACNDEGSVAEINLAYSGLKGNMISGTYGYLAPELAYTMIVTEKCDVYSFGVLALEVLMGKYPGELIANLHSSAGTRVHLKDVLDDRLSPPTGQKIAYELDLMLNLAISCLHTNPQSRPTMQRVCQQLEMQASNN
;
A
#
# COMPACT_ATOMS: atom_id res chain seq x y z
N MET A 1 -14.30 -21.33 10.14
CA MET A 1 -12.88 -21.65 10.34
C MET A 1 -12.26 -21.80 8.96
N TRP A 2 -11.69 -20.73 8.43
CA TRP A 2 -11.00 -20.77 7.13
C TRP A 2 -9.69 -21.52 7.33
N HIS A 3 -9.60 -22.73 6.78
CA HIS A 3 -8.38 -23.54 6.85
C HIS A 3 -7.42 -23.07 5.75
N GLY A 4 -6.15 -22.85 6.10
CA GLY A 4 -5.07 -22.66 5.13
C GLY A 4 -4.52 -21.23 4.96
N ILE A 5 -4.86 -20.29 5.83
CA ILE A 5 -4.20 -18.98 5.94
C ILE A 5 -3.47 -18.95 7.28
N ALA A 6 -2.14 -18.97 7.26
CA ALA A 6 -1.34 -18.70 8.45
C ALA A 6 -0.81 -17.26 8.37
N CYS A 7 -1.21 -16.41 9.31
CA CYS A 7 -0.54 -15.14 9.54
C CYS A 7 0.65 -15.38 10.49
N ASN A 8 1.76 -14.67 10.30
CA ASN A 8 2.78 -14.60 11.35
C ASN A 8 2.25 -13.78 12.55
N ASP A 9 3.00 -13.74 13.64
CA ASP A 9 2.62 -13.03 14.87
C ASP A 9 2.42 -11.50 14.67
N GLU A 10 2.81 -10.97 13.51
CA GLU A 10 2.65 -9.57 13.11
C GLU A 10 1.45 -9.34 12.17
N GLY A 11 0.69 -10.39 11.84
CA GLY A 11 -0.51 -10.32 11.01
C GLY A 11 -0.30 -10.46 9.51
N SER A 12 0.94 -10.57 9.04
CA SER A 12 1.25 -10.81 7.62
C SER A 12 0.91 -12.23 7.19
N VAL A 13 0.28 -12.40 6.03
CA VAL A 13 -0.01 -13.73 5.45
C VAL A 13 1.31 -14.41 5.11
N ALA A 14 1.69 -15.42 5.90
CA ALA A 14 2.99 -16.08 5.82
C ALA A 14 2.96 -17.38 5.00
N GLU A 15 1.83 -18.10 4.98
CA GLU A 15 1.64 -19.29 4.15
C GLU A 15 0.20 -19.45 3.67
N ILE A 16 0.04 -19.79 2.40
CA ILE A 16 -1.21 -20.31 1.82
C ILE A 16 -0.93 -21.74 1.36
N ASN A 17 -1.44 -22.73 2.11
CA ASN A 17 -1.24 -24.15 1.81
C ASN A 17 -2.54 -24.74 1.27
N LEU A 18 -2.68 -24.82 -0.07
CA LEU A 18 -3.84 -25.43 -0.73
C LEU A 18 -3.58 -26.91 -1.02
N ALA A 19 -3.50 -27.71 0.04
CA ALA A 19 -3.43 -29.16 -0.08
C ALA A 19 -4.80 -29.77 -0.47
N TYR A 20 -5.38 -29.40 -1.62
CA TYR A 20 -6.55 -30.09 -2.20
C TYR A 20 -6.59 -30.16 -3.73
N SER A 21 -5.63 -29.56 -4.44
CA SER A 21 -5.39 -29.85 -5.85
C SER A 21 -3.95 -30.30 -5.98
N GLY A 22 -3.69 -31.40 -6.70
CA GLY A 22 -2.35 -32.01 -6.85
C GLY A 22 -1.30 -31.15 -7.59
N LEU A 23 -1.37 -29.83 -7.46
CA LEU A 23 -0.43 -28.85 -7.98
C LEU A 23 0.53 -28.46 -6.85
N LYS A 24 1.79 -28.92 -6.93
CA LYS A 24 2.87 -28.39 -6.09
C LYS A 24 3.22 -26.98 -6.59
N GLY A 25 2.62 -25.96 -5.99
CA GLY A 25 2.98 -24.56 -6.22
C GLY A 25 2.39 -23.64 -5.17
N ASN A 26 3.18 -22.65 -4.73
CA ASN A 26 2.77 -21.60 -3.80
C ASN A 26 1.78 -20.68 -4.51
N MET A 27 0.47 -20.96 -4.41
CA MET A 27 -0.53 -20.13 -5.05
C MET A 27 -0.69 -18.82 -4.26
N ILE A 28 -0.27 -17.71 -4.87
CA ILE A 28 -0.46 -16.38 -4.30
C ILE A 28 -1.96 -16.07 -4.32
N SER A 29 -2.54 -15.78 -3.15
CA SER A 29 -3.88 -15.22 -3.06
C SER A 29 -3.78 -13.73 -2.81
N GLY A 30 -4.44 -12.93 -3.64
CA GLY A 30 -4.65 -11.53 -3.35
C GLY A 30 -5.43 -10.82 -4.46
N THR A 31 -5.82 -9.59 -4.18
CA THR A 31 -6.65 -8.79 -5.08
C THR A 31 -5.77 -8.14 -6.14
N TYR A 32 -6.10 -8.37 -7.41
CA TYR A 32 -5.42 -7.70 -8.52
C TYR A 32 -5.43 -6.18 -8.31
N GLY A 33 -4.28 -5.55 -8.51
CA GLY A 33 -4.09 -4.11 -8.26
C GLY A 33 -3.53 -3.75 -6.90
N TYR A 34 -3.68 -4.62 -5.89
CA TYR A 34 -3.10 -4.45 -4.55
C TYR A 34 -1.87 -5.33 -4.34
N LEU A 35 -1.69 -6.35 -5.18
CA LEU A 35 -0.52 -7.23 -5.13
C LEU A 35 0.77 -6.48 -5.42
N ALA A 36 1.77 -6.67 -4.57
CA ALA A 36 3.09 -6.11 -4.75
C ALA A 36 3.77 -6.67 -6.02
N PRO A 37 4.48 -5.83 -6.80
CA PRO A 37 4.97 -6.21 -8.13
C PRO A 37 5.96 -7.37 -8.11
N GLU A 38 6.72 -7.55 -7.02
CA GLU A 38 7.67 -8.66 -6.86
C GLU A 38 6.99 -10.03 -6.82
N LEU A 39 5.72 -10.11 -6.39
CA LEU A 39 4.98 -11.36 -6.30
C LEU A 39 4.80 -12.02 -7.66
N ALA A 40 4.77 -11.24 -8.75
CA ALA A 40 4.68 -11.76 -10.10
C ALA A 40 5.89 -12.61 -10.51
N TYR A 41 7.05 -12.41 -9.88
CA TYR A 41 8.31 -13.05 -10.27
C TYR A 41 8.86 -13.99 -9.20
N THR A 42 8.73 -13.64 -7.91
CA THR A 42 9.36 -14.39 -6.82
C THR A 42 8.43 -15.43 -6.23
N MET A 43 7.11 -15.20 -6.24
CA MET A 43 6.12 -15.96 -5.48
C MET A 43 6.42 -16.02 -3.96
N ILE A 44 7.25 -15.10 -3.47
CA ILE A 44 7.64 -14.98 -2.06
C ILE A 44 6.82 -13.86 -1.43
N VAL A 45 5.97 -14.22 -0.47
CA VAL A 45 5.21 -13.25 0.33
C VAL A 45 6.08 -12.77 1.50
N THR A 46 6.05 -11.46 1.74
CA THR A 46 6.78 -10.81 2.84
C THR A 46 5.92 -9.74 3.47
N GLU A 47 6.30 -9.24 4.65
CA GLU A 47 5.71 -8.04 5.28
C GLU A 47 5.65 -6.84 4.33
N LYS A 48 6.60 -6.74 3.38
CA LYS A 48 6.68 -5.64 2.42
C LYS A 48 5.57 -5.69 1.38
N CYS A 49 4.97 -6.86 1.16
CA CYS A 49 3.80 -7.00 0.29
C CYS A 49 2.57 -6.34 0.92
N ASP A 50 2.43 -6.44 2.23
CA ASP A 50 1.37 -5.77 2.99
C ASP A 50 1.57 -4.25 2.98
N VAL A 51 2.82 -3.78 3.16
CA VAL A 51 3.16 -2.35 3.04
C VAL A 51 2.75 -1.79 1.67
N TYR A 52 3.02 -2.53 0.59
CA TYR A 52 2.61 -2.10 -0.75
C TYR A 52 1.09 -2.01 -0.88
N SER A 53 0.39 -3.06 -0.44
CA SER A 53 -1.08 -3.13 -0.46
C SER A 53 -1.71 -1.97 0.33
N PHE A 54 -1.13 -1.64 1.49
CA PHE A 54 -1.49 -0.47 2.29
C PHE A 54 -1.29 0.84 1.52
N GLY A 55 -0.17 1.00 0.79
CA GLY A 55 0.07 2.17 -0.04
C GLY A 55 -1.00 2.38 -1.11
N VAL A 56 -1.47 1.30 -1.75
CA VAL A 56 -2.58 1.35 -2.72
C VAL A 56 -3.85 1.82 -2.03
N LEU A 57 -4.20 1.23 -0.88
CA LEU A 57 -5.38 1.59 -0.12
C LEU A 57 -5.33 3.05 0.38
N ALA A 58 -4.19 3.52 0.86
CA ALA A 58 -4.03 4.88 1.34
C ALA A 58 -4.23 5.91 0.22
N LEU A 59 -3.71 5.65 -0.99
CA LEU A 59 -4.01 6.48 -2.16
C LEU A 59 -5.48 6.41 -2.56
N GLU A 60 -6.09 5.22 -2.53
CA GLU A 60 -7.51 5.06 -2.82
C GLU A 60 -8.39 5.89 -1.89
N VAL A 61 -8.04 5.95 -0.60
CA VAL A 61 -8.72 6.81 0.39
C VAL A 61 -8.54 8.29 0.06
N LEU A 62 -7.33 8.73 -0.30
CA LEU A 62 -7.08 10.13 -0.67
C LEU A 62 -7.82 10.53 -1.96
N MET A 63 -7.91 9.62 -2.92
CA MET A 63 -8.53 9.84 -4.24
C MET A 63 -10.03 9.60 -4.27
N GLY A 64 -10.57 8.86 -3.30
CA GLY A 64 -11.96 8.40 -3.30
C GLY A 64 -12.29 7.39 -4.42
N LYS A 65 -11.27 6.87 -5.12
CA LYS A 65 -11.35 5.92 -6.24
C LYS A 65 -10.04 5.16 -6.41
N TYR A 66 -10.10 4.02 -7.10
CA TYR A 66 -8.95 3.16 -7.33
C TYR A 66 -7.79 3.88 -8.07
N PRO A 67 -6.54 3.87 -7.52
CA PRO A 67 -5.42 4.70 -7.99
C PRO A 67 -4.57 4.07 -9.12
N GLY A 68 -5.09 3.11 -9.87
CA GLY A 68 -4.30 2.28 -10.80
C GLY A 68 -3.48 3.03 -11.85
N GLU A 69 -4.04 4.07 -12.47
CA GLU A 69 -3.33 4.89 -13.47
C GLU A 69 -2.16 5.65 -12.84
N LEU A 70 -2.37 6.23 -11.65
CA LEU A 70 -1.33 6.94 -10.93
C LEU A 70 -0.17 6.00 -10.53
N ILE A 71 -0.50 4.80 -10.06
CA ILE A 71 0.51 3.78 -9.73
C ILE A 71 1.31 3.37 -10.97
N ALA A 72 0.64 3.15 -12.11
CA ALA A 72 1.33 2.83 -13.37
C ALA A 72 2.30 3.94 -13.80
N ASN A 73 1.90 5.20 -13.65
CA ASN A 73 2.74 6.36 -13.93
C ASN A 73 3.94 6.46 -12.97
N LEU A 74 3.73 6.22 -11.67
CA LEU A 74 4.79 6.19 -10.66
C LEU A 74 5.85 5.13 -10.98
N HIS A 75 5.44 3.97 -11.51
CA HIS A 75 6.37 2.90 -11.88
C HIS A 75 7.09 3.15 -13.20
N SER A 76 6.44 3.83 -14.15
CA SER A 76 6.97 4.06 -15.50
C SER A 76 7.95 5.23 -15.58
N SER A 77 7.82 6.23 -14.70
CA SER A 77 8.64 7.44 -14.74
C SER A 77 9.28 7.72 -13.38
N ALA A 78 10.59 7.43 -13.31
CA ALA A 78 11.42 7.77 -12.17
C ALA A 78 11.41 9.30 -11.95
N GLY A 79 10.78 9.74 -10.86
CA GLY A 79 10.70 11.15 -10.49
C GLY A 79 9.40 11.86 -10.85
N THR A 80 8.33 11.13 -11.18
CA THR A 80 6.98 11.70 -11.29
C THR A 80 6.63 12.44 -9.99
N ARG A 81 6.52 13.77 -10.09
CA ARG A 81 6.05 14.60 -8.98
C ARG A 81 4.54 14.52 -8.94
N VAL A 82 4.02 13.85 -7.94
CA VAL A 82 2.58 13.80 -7.67
C VAL A 82 2.24 15.00 -6.78
N HIS A 83 1.35 15.88 -7.25
CA HIS A 83 0.87 16.99 -6.45
C HIS A 83 -0.41 16.61 -5.73
N LEU A 84 -0.53 17.06 -4.48
CA LEU A 84 -1.69 16.77 -3.64
C LEU A 84 -3.03 17.09 -4.32
N LYS A 85 -3.13 18.24 -4.98
CA LYS A 85 -4.35 18.68 -5.70
C LYS A 85 -4.82 17.72 -6.79
N ASP A 86 -3.93 16.92 -7.37
CA ASP A 86 -4.24 16.00 -8.46
C ASP A 86 -4.68 14.62 -7.92
N VAL A 87 -4.53 14.42 -6.60
CA VAL A 87 -4.83 13.18 -5.89
C VAL A 87 -6.08 13.32 -5.03
N LEU A 88 -6.41 14.49 -4.50
CA LEU A 88 -7.56 14.61 -3.59
C LEU A 88 -8.90 14.31 -4.30
N ASP A 89 -9.77 13.59 -3.60
CA ASP A 89 -11.16 13.32 -4.01
C ASP A 89 -11.89 14.63 -4.33
N ASP A 90 -12.28 14.79 -5.59
CA ASP A 90 -12.92 15.99 -6.13
C ASP A 90 -14.36 16.19 -5.61
N ARG A 91 -14.94 15.18 -4.97
CA ARG A 91 -16.24 15.27 -4.30
C ARG A 91 -16.15 15.95 -2.94
N LEU A 92 -14.94 16.12 -2.40
CA LEU A 92 -14.69 16.79 -1.14
C LEU A 92 -14.33 18.25 -1.35
N SER A 93 -14.72 19.10 -0.39
CA SER A 93 -14.27 20.49 -0.37
C SER A 93 -12.75 20.56 -0.22
N PRO A 94 -12.06 21.46 -0.93
CA PRO A 94 -10.62 21.63 -0.78
C PRO A 94 -10.23 21.93 0.68
N PRO A 95 -9.09 21.40 1.15
CA PRO A 95 -8.63 21.63 2.53
C PRO A 95 -8.43 23.13 2.77
N THR A 96 -9.17 23.69 3.72
CA THR A 96 -9.20 25.15 3.97
C THR A 96 -8.09 25.60 4.93
N GLY A 97 -7.42 24.67 5.62
CA GLY A 97 -6.39 24.96 6.62
C GLY A 97 -5.01 24.43 6.24
N GLN A 98 -3.96 25.22 6.50
CA GLN A 98 -2.56 24.84 6.23
C GLN A 98 -2.15 23.54 6.92
N LYS A 99 -2.66 23.29 8.13
CA LYS A 99 -2.41 22.05 8.89
C LYS A 99 -2.95 20.82 8.16
N ILE A 100 -4.20 20.88 7.71
CA ILE A 100 -4.85 19.79 6.98
C ILE A 100 -4.14 19.54 5.66
N ALA A 101 -3.80 20.59 4.92
CA ALA A 101 -3.05 20.46 3.67
C ALA A 101 -1.67 19.79 3.89
N TYR A 102 -0.98 20.14 4.98
CA TYR A 102 0.29 19.50 5.36
C TYR A 102 0.13 18.03 5.74
N GLU A 103 -0.87 17.68 6.54
CA GLU A 103 -1.15 16.29 6.93
C GLU A 103 -1.49 15.41 5.72
N LEU A 104 -2.29 15.94 4.79
CA LEU A 104 -2.63 15.24 3.55
C LEU A 104 -1.41 15.07 2.63
N ASP A 105 -0.54 16.08 2.52
CA ASP A 105 0.72 15.97 1.77
C ASP A 105 1.65 14.92 2.40
N LEU A 106 1.72 14.85 3.73
CA LEU A 106 2.50 13.85 4.44
C LEU A 106 1.94 12.44 4.22
N MET A 107 0.61 12.26 4.29
CA MET A 107 -0.05 11.00 3.97
C MET A 107 0.22 10.57 2.52
N LEU A 108 0.16 11.50 1.57
CA LEU A 108 0.47 11.24 0.17
C LEU A 108 1.91 10.74 0.00
N ASN A 109 2.88 11.45 0.57
CA ASN A 109 4.29 11.05 0.49
C ASN A 109 4.54 9.68 1.15
N LEU A 110 3.89 9.41 2.28
CA LEU A 110 3.97 8.12 2.95
C LEU A 110 3.40 6.99 2.06
N ALA A 111 2.23 7.20 1.45
CA ALA A 111 1.60 6.24 0.55
C ALA A 111 2.50 5.95 -0.68
N ILE A 112 3.07 6.99 -1.30
CA ILE A 112 4.02 6.85 -2.42
C ILE A 112 5.25 6.04 -2.00
N SER A 113 5.79 6.29 -0.80
CA SER A 113 6.96 5.53 -0.31
C SER A 113 6.66 4.04 -0.12
N CYS A 114 5.42 3.70 0.26
CA CYS A 114 4.96 2.32 0.39
C CYS A 114 4.84 1.61 -0.97
N LEU A 115 4.63 2.35 -2.05
CA LEU A 115 4.43 1.84 -3.41
C LEU A 115 5.72 1.64 -4.22
N HIS A 116 6.87 1.79 -3.58
CA HIS A 116 8.15 1.61 -4.23
C HIS A 116 8.29 0.18 -4.80
N THR A 117 8.77 0.05 -6.04
CA THR A 117 8.90 -1.25 -6.72
C THR A 117 9.90 -2.16 -6.01
N ASN A 118 11.05 -1.62 -5.57
CA ASN A 118 11.97 -2.31 -4.67
C ASN A 118 11.39 -2.44 -3.24
N PRO A 119 11.14 -3.67 -2.73
CA PRO A 119 10.61 -3.87 -1.38
C PRO A 119 11.48 -3.30 -0.25
N GLN A 120 12.80 -3.27 -0.44
CA GLN A 120 13.74 -2.74 0.56
C GLN A 120 13.69 -1.22 0.70
N SER A 121 13.20 -0.52 -0.32
CA SER A 121 13.01 0.93 -0.30
C SER A 121 11.70 1.34 0.37
N ARG A 122 10.77 0.40 0.60
CA ARG A 122 9.52 0.66 1.33
C ARG A 122 9.82 0.81 2.82
N PRO A 123 9.08 1.65 3.57
CA PRO A 123 9.17 1.69 5.02
C PRO A 123 8.73 0.35 5.65
N THR A 124 8.95 0.17 6.96
CA THR A 124 8.31 -0.91 7.72
C THR A 124 6.91 -0.49 8.13
N MET A 125 6.00 -1.44 8.38
CA MET A 125 4.66 -1.06 8.87
C MET A 125 4.72 -0.36 10.23
N GLN A 126 5.66 -0.73 11.11
CA GLN A 126 5.90 0.02 12.35
C GLN A 126 6.18 1.50 12.08
N ARG A 127 7.01 1.81 11.07
CA ARG A 127 7.35 3.20 10.73
C ARG A 127 6.14 3.94 10.15
N VAL A 128 5.35 3.26 9.31
CA VAL A 128 4.08 3.79 8.78
C VAL A 128 3.13 4.15 9.92
N CYS A 129 2.87 3.23 10.85
CA CYS A 129 2.00 3.48 12.00
C CYS A 129 2.49 4.67 12.84
N GLN A 130 3.77 4.71 13.18
CA GLN A 130 4.36 5.82 13.94
C GLN A 130 4.14 7.17 13.26
N GLN A 131 4.32 7.24 11.93
CA GLN A 131 4.14 8.48 11.19
C GLN A 131 2.68 8.95 11.20
N LEU A 132 1.73 8.02 11.10
CA LEU A 132 0.30 8.31 11.18
C LEU A 132 -0.12 8.75 12.59
N GLU A 133 0.36 8.08 13.63
CA GLU A 133 0.08 8.40 15.04
C GLU A 133 0.62 9.78 15.46
N MET A 134 1.81 10.15 14.98
CA MET A 134 2.37 11.48 15.22
C MET A 134 1.50 12.59 14.63
N GLN A 135 0.80 12.35 13.50
CA GLN A 135 -0.16 13.32 12.98
C GLN A 135 -1.41 13.39 13.86
N ALA A 136 -1.91 12.24 14.30
CA ALA A 136 -3.11 12.18 15.15
C ALA A 136 -2.89 12.83 16.53
N SER A 137 -1.67 12.79 17.07
CA SER A 137 -1.31 13.28 18.41
C SER A 137 -0.96 14.77 18.46
N ASN A 138 -0.70 15.40 17.31
CA ASN A 138 -0.47 16.85 17.21
C ASN A 138 -1.78 17.66 17.12
N ASN A 139 -2.90 17.09 17.57
CA ASN A 139 -4.25 17.65 17.48
C ASN A 139 -4.79 18.06 18.85
#